data_AF-A0A5B8VRS4-F1
#
_entry.id   AF-A0A5B8VRS4-F1
#
_cell.length_a   1.000
_cell.length_b   1.000
_cell.length_c   1.000
_cell.angle_alpha   90.00
_cell.angle_beta   90.00
_cell.angle_gamma   90.00
#
_symmetry.space_group_name_H-M   'P 1'
#
loop_
_entity.id
_entity.type
_entity.pdbx_description
1 polymer ?
#
loop_
_entity_poly.entity_id
_entity_poly.type
_entity_poly.pdbx_seq_one_letter_code
_entity_poly.pdbx_strand_id
1 'polypeptide(L)'
;MDDLSGSGIVKSGDADNEGEYIKFNNNEIWTSGLEDAGIAAHVDSSKTATNGKVYYVDQVLSYSDNGVGYQLSNLAPDESSSFYYFWQLLKNASSVFNVSTNSIIGNTGFSTLFVPTNEAIRSAVMDGYLPGDKLTGEPKFNSTNVNDMELVRKFLQYHILASHTAVVDGNTDPAKYDTDLKDDLGTTYQIKVQNDKDAMTLTDDLTGQRM
;
A
#
# COMPACT_ATOMS: atom_id res chain seq x y z
N MET A 1 19.49 15.17 -7.42
CA MET A 1 19.56 13.75 -7.81
C MET A 1 20.35 13.70 -9.08
N ASP A 2 21.56 13.16 -9.03
CA ASP A 2 22.58 13.50 -10.02
C ASP A 2 22.90 12.34 -10.96
N ASP A 3 22.31 11.16 -10.72
CA ASP A 3 22.54 9.94 -11.50
C ASP A 3 21.31 9.01 -11.49
N LEU A 4 20.96 8.47 -12.66
CA LEU A 4 19.88 7.49 -12.89
C LEU A 4 20.41 6.14 -13.40
N SER A 5 21.72 5.97 -13.52
CA SER A 5 22.34 4.73 -13.99
C SER A 5 22.25 3.57 -12.97
N GLY A 6 22.03 3.88 -11.70
CA GLY A 6 21.70 2.91 -10.66
C GLY A 6 20.21 2.57 -10.61
N SER A 7 19.76 2.05 -9.46
CA SER A 7 18.35 1.79 -9.19
C SER A 7 17.90 2.53 -7.93
N GLY A 8 16.64 2.93 -7.90
CA GLY A 8 16.04 3.53 -6.71
C GLY A 8 14.64 4.06 -6.93
N ILE A 9 14.16 4.78 -5.93
CA ILE A 9 12.86 5.47 -5.95
C ILE A 9 13.13 6.91 -5.55
N VAL A 10 12.47 7.86 -6.23
CA VAL A 10 12.46 9.27 -5.86
C VAL A 10 11.05 9.79 -5.73
N LYS A 11 10.84 10.74 -4.83
CA LYS A 11 9.57 11.44 -4.69
C LYS A 11 9.61 12.74 -5.48
N SER A 12 8.58 12.99 -6.28
CA SER A 12 8.36 14.30 -6.90
C SER A 12 7.76 15.28 -5.89
N GLY A 13 8.02 16.58 -6.05
CA GLY A 13 7.49 17.63 -5.16
C GLY A 13 8.44 18.03 -4.03
N ASP A 14 7.95 18.89 -3.15
CA ASP A 14 8.68 19.40 -1.98
C ASP A 14 8.64 18.40 -0.82
N ALA A 15 9.62 18.48 0.09
CA ALA A 15 9.73 17.58 1.24
C ALA A 15 8.46 17.51 2.11
N ASP A 16 7.68 18.60 2.14
CA ASP A 16 6.48 18.74 2.98
C ASP A 16 5.17 18.38 2.26
N ASN A 17 5.22 18.03 0.97
CA ASN A 17 4.04 17.69 0.18
C ASN A 17 4.10 16.23 -0.30
N GLU A 18 2.95 15.55 -0.25
CA GLU A 18 2.81 14.27 -0.91
C GLU A 18 2.87 14.46 -2.43
N GLY A 19 3.71 13.67 -3.09
CA GLY A 19 3.92 13.71 -4.53
C GLY A 19 4.14 12.31 -5.06
N GLU A 20 4.20 12.17 -6.38
CA GLU A 20 4.32 10.86 -7.02
C GLU A 20 5.71 10.27 -6.77
N TYR A 21 5.75 9.00 -6.39
CA TYR A 21 6.97 8.20 -6.31
C TYR A 21 7.29 7.64 -7.69
N ILE A 22 8.54 7.86 -8.11
CA ILE A 22 9.06 7.49 -9.42
C ILE A 22 10.18 6.48 -9.20
N LYS A 23 10.02 5.29 -9.78
CA LYS A 23 11.04 4.24 -9.76
C LYS A 23 11.97 4.43 -10.95
N PHE A 24 13.25 4.19 -10.75
CA PHE A 24 14.24 4.16 -11.83
C PHE A 24 15.19 2.99 -11.68
N ASN A 25 15.72 2.51 -12.80
CA ASN A 25 16.72 1.46 -12.87
C ASN A 25 17.47 1.57 -14.19
N ASN A 26 18.78 1.76 -14.16
CA ASN A 26 19.64 1.75 -15.35
C ASN A 26 19.12 2.64 -16.49
N ASN A 27 18.82 3.91 -16.18
CA ASN A 27 18.28 4.90 -17.12
C ASN A 27 16.88 4.58 -17.68
N GLU A 28 16.17 3.63 -17.09
CA GLU A 28 14.73 3.44 -17.29
C GLU A 28 13.96 4.03 -16.11
N ILE A 29 12.80 4.62 -16.39
CA ILE A 29 11.92 5.28 -15.43
C ILE A 29 10.53 4.66 -15.53
N TRP A 30 9.95 4.40 -14.37
CA TRP A 30 8.59 3.94 -14.19
C TRP A 30 7.85 4.88 -13.26
N THR A 31 6.76 5.45 -13.78
CA THR A 31 5.71 6.08 -12.98
C THR A 31 4.52 5.13 -12.89
N SER A 32 3.60 5.41 -11.98
CA SER A 32 2.40 4.58 -11.80
C SER A 32 1.59 4.42 -13.09
N GLY A 33 1.45 5.50 -13.88
CA GLY A 33 0.74 5.47 -15.15
C GLY A 33 1.48 4.72 -16.27
N LEU A 34 2.82 4.71 -16.25
CA LEU A 34 3.61 3.93 -17.20
C LEU A 34 3.54 2.43 -16.89
N GLU A 35 3.58 2.05 -15.60
CA GLU A 35 3.41 0.66 -15.17
C GLU A 35 2.03 0.12 -15.55
N ASP A 36 0.97 0.92 -15.39
CA ASP A 36 -0.38 0.58 -15.83
C ASP A 36 -0.48 0.35 -17.35
N ALA A 37 0.25 1.14 -18.12
CA ALA A 37 0.33 1.00 -19.58
C ALA A 37 1.29 -0.11 -20.02
N GLY A 38 2.01 -0.77 -19.09
CA GLY A 38 2.97 -1.82 -19.38
C GLY A 38 4.21 -1.32 -20.13
N ILE A 39 4.59 -0.05 -19.95
CA ILE A 39 5.72 0.59 -20.62
C ILE A 39 6.69 1.22 -19.59
N ALA A 40 7.88 1.57 -20.07
CA ALA A 40 8.90 2.31 -19.31
C ALA A 40 9.37 3.50 -20.15
N ALA A 41 9.84 4.57 -19.51
CA ALA A 41 10.50 5.67 -20.18
C ALA A 41 12.01 5.47 -20.15
N HIS A 42 12.68 5.57 -21.30
CA HIS A 42 14.13 5.56 -21.40
C HIS A 42 14.70 6.97 -21.33
N VAL A 43 15.82 7.14 -20.63
CA VAL A 43 16.57 8.41 -20.58
C VAL A 43 17.57 8.47 -21.72
N ASP A 44 17.29 9.29 -22.73
CA ASP A 44 18.15 9.48 -23.91
C ASP A 44 19.41 10.27 -23.61
N SER A 45 19.27 11.33 -22.81
CA SER A 45 20.36 12.24 -22.50
C SER A 45 20.07 13.07 -21.24
N SER A 46 21.09 13.76 -20.74
CA SER A 46 20.92 14.69 -19.62
C SER A 46 21.74 15.96 -19.79
N LYS A 47 21.30 17.03 -19.14
CA LYS A 47 21.99 18.32 -19.12
C LYS A 47 22.01 18.88 -17.71
N THR A 48 23.20 19.21 -17.22
CA THR A 48 23.35 19.94 -15.95
C THR A 48 23.18 21.44 -16.19
N ALA A 49 22.27 22.06 -15.44
CA ALA A 49 22.03 23.49 -15.36
C ALA A 49 22.43 24.03 -13.98
N THR A 50 22.37 25.35 -13.79
CA THR A 50 22.77 26.02 -12.54
C THR A 50 21.88 25.65 -11.35
N ASN A 51 20.65 25.20 -11.58
CA ASN A 51 19.64 24.86 -10.59
C ASN A 51 19.29 23.36 -10.54
N GLY A 52 20.05 22.50 -11.23
CA GLY A 52 19.81 21.06 -11.21
C GLY A 52 20.12 20.37 -12.53
N LYS A 53 19.77 19.09 -12.62
CA LYS A 53 20.00 18.25 -13.80
C LYS A 53 18.66 17.94 -14.48
N VAL A 54 18.63 18.12 -15.79
CA VAL A 54 17.49 17.79 -16.65
C VAL A 54 17.77 16.46 -17.34
N TYR A 55 16.79 15.56 -17.34
CA TYR A 55 16.81 14.30 -18.07
C TYR A 55 15.80 14.38 -19.22
N TYR A 56 16.23 13.99 -20.41
CA TYR A 56 15.38 13.89 -21.60
C TYR A 56 14.97 12.44 -21.76
N VAL A 57 13.66 12.21 -21.91
CA VAL A 57 13.07 10.87 -21.95
C VAL A 57 12.21 10.68 -23.19
N ASP A 58 12.08 9.45 -23.62
CA ASP A 58 11.34 9.06 -24.84
C ASP A 58 9.83 8.86 -24.63
N GLN A 59 9.37 8.86 -23.38
CA GLN A 59 7.95 8.77 -23.01
C GLN A 59 7.49 9.95 -22.15
N VAL A 60 6.20 10.27 -22.23
CA VAL A 60 5.55 11.19 -21.28
C VAL A 60 5.35 10.45 -19.96
N LEU A 61 5.89 11.00 -18.88
CA LEU A 61 5.67 10.49 -17.53
C LEU A 61 4.22 10.79 -17.12
N SER A 62 3.40 9.75 -16.97
CA SER A 62 1.99 9.84 -16.60
C SER A 62 1.73 9.27 -15.22
N TYR A 63 0.70 9.78 -14.53
CA TYR A 63 0.18 9.19 -13.30
C TYR A 63 -0.88 8.14 -13.62
N SER A 64 -1.14 7.25 -12.66
CA SER A 64 -2.21 6.26 -12.74
C SER A 64 -3.56 6.88 -12.37
N ASP A 65 -4.59 6.63 -13.18
CA ASP A 65 -6.00 6.89 -12.83
C ASP A 65 -6.59 5.75 -11.97
N ASN A 66 -5.84 4.66 -11.78
CA ASN A 66 -6.27 3.49 -11.05
C ASN A 66 -5.92 3.61 -9.55
N GLY A 67 -6.89 3.27 -8.70
CA GLY A 67 -6.67 3.22 -7.26
C GLY A 67 -5.87 1.99 -6.81
N VAL A 68 -5.44 1.99 -5.54
CA VAL A 68 -4.68 0.89 -4.91
C VAL A 68 -5.37 -0.48 -5.02
N GLY A 69 -6.71 -0.51 -5.10
CA GLY A 69 -7.46 -1.75 -5.28
C GLY A 69 -7.20 -2.44 -6.62
N TYR A 70 -7.03 -1.66 -7.69
CA TYR A 70 -6.68 -2.18 -9.01
C TYR A 70 -5.28 -2.81 -8.97
N GLN A 71 -4.31 -2.10 -8.37
CA GLN A 71 -2.94 -2.61 -8.23
C GLN A 71 -2.88 -3.91 -7.42
N LEU A 72 -3.61 -3.97 -6.30
CA LEU A 72 -3.71 -5.19 -5.51
C LEU A 72 -4.35 -6.34 -6.29
N SER A 73 -5.36 -6.06 -7.11
CA SER A 73 -5.98 -7.09 -7.95
C SER A 73 -4.99 -7.68 -8.97
N ASN A 74 -4.09 -6.85 -9.51
CA ASN A 74 -3.02 -7.28 -10.42
C ASN A 74 -1.93 -8.09 -9.70
N LEU A 75 -1.65 -7.77 -8.43
CA LEU A 75 -0.72 -8.53 -7.57
C LEU A 75 -1.32 -9.86 -7.08
N ALA A 76 -2.64 -9.99 -7.07
CA ALA A 76 -3.37 -11.16 -6.58
C ALA A 76 -4.33 -11.77 -7.64
N PRO A 77 -3.83 -12.15 -8.83
CA PRO A 77 -4.67 -12.59 -9.94
C PRO A 77 -5.36 -13.93 -9.67
N ASP A 78 -4.72 -14.81 -8.89
CA ASP A 78 -5.21 -16.15 -8.57
C ASP A 78 -4.65 -16.66 -7.22
N GLU A 79 -5.06 -17.88 -6.86
CA GLU A 79 -4.75 -18.55 -5.58
C GLU A 79 -3.26 -18.80 -5.36
N SER A 80 -2.42 -18.74 -6.40
CA SER A 80 -0.96 -18.88 -6.26
C SER A 80 -0.29 -17.61 -5.72
N SER A 81 -0.97 -16.47 -5.74
CA SER A 81 -0.43 -15.22 -5.21
C SER A 81 -0.35 -15.25 -3.69
N SER A 82 0.79 -14.81 -3.16
CA SER A 82 1.00 -14.60 -1.72
C SER A 82 0.02 -13.64 -1.07
N PHE A 83 -0.71 -12.83 -1.87
CA PHE A 83 -1.64 -11.81 -1.39
C PHE A 83 -3.11 -12.16 -1.68
N TYR A 84 -3.37 -13.35 -2.21
CA TYR A 84 -4.71 -13.79 -2.60
C TYR A 84 -5.72 -13.65 -1.46
N TYR A 85 -5.37 -14.08 -0.24
CA TYR A 85 -6.31 -14.11 0.88
C TYR A 85 -6.74 -12.69 1.27
N PHE A 86 -5.80 -11.75 1.29
CA PHE A 86 -6.10 -10.36 1.59
C PHE A 86 -7.01 -9.76 0.52
N TRP A 87 -6.72 -10.01 -0.75
CA TRP A 87 -7.55 -9.54 -1.86
C TRP A 87 -8.97 -10.10 -1.77
N GLN A 88 -9.13 -11.39 -1.46
CA GLN A 88 -10.44 -12.01 -1.29
C GLN A 88 -11.23 -11.42 -0.12
N LEU A 89 -10.58 -11.08 1.00
CA LEU A 89 -11.22 -10.40 2.12
C LEU A 89 -11.66 -8.99 1.72
N LEU A 90 -10.77 -8.21 1.09
CA LEU A 90 -11.04 -6.84 0.67
C LEU A 90 -12.18 -6.77 -0.33
N LYS A 91 -12.12 -7.58 -1.40
CA LYS A 91 -13.12 -7.53 -2.48
C LYS A 91 -14.54 -7.89 -2.01
N ASN A 92 -14.65 -8.71 -0.98
CA ASN A 92 -15.94 -9.14 -0.42
C ASN A 92 -16.44 -8.20 0.70
N ALA A 93 -15.59 -7.30 1.21
CA ALA A 93 -15.94 -6.33 2.24
C ALA A 93 -16.55 -5.06 1.64
N SER A 94 -17.82 -5.13 1.24
CA SER A 94 -18.53 -4.00 0.58
C SER A 94 -18.66 -2.73 1.43
N SER A 95 -18.40 -2.81 2.74
CA SER A 95 -18.33 -1.64 3.64
C SER A 95 -16.98 -0.92 3.59
N VAL A 96 -15.94 -1.55 3.04
CA VAL A 96 -14.57 -1.01 2.95
C VAL A 96 -14.15 -0.79 1.50
N PHE A 97 -14.63 -1.60 0.56
CA PHE A 97 -14.16 -1.57 -0.83
C PHE A 97 -15.30 -1.58 -1.84
N ASN A 98 -15.16 -0.74 -2.87
CA ASN A 98 -16.05 -0.74 -4.03
C ASN A 98 -15.38 -1.43 -5.22
N VAL A 99 -15.83 -2.65 -5.51
CA VAL A 99 -15.32 -3.47 -6.62
C VAL A 99 -15.58 -2.83 -7.99
N SER A 100 -16.62 -2.02 -8.14
CA SER A 100 -16.95 -1.40 -9.44
C SER A 100 -15.99 -0.26 -9.80
N THR A 101 -15.43 0.42 -8.78
CA THR A 101 -14.51 1.55 -8.98
C THR A 101 -13.08 1.22 -8.56
N ASN A 102 -12.83 0.01 -8.06
CA ASN A 102 -11.56 -0.42 -7.47
C ASN A 102 -11.03 0.52 -6.38
N SER A 103 -11.93 1.10 -5.58
CA SER A 103 -11.60 2.14 -4.60
C SER A 103 -11.92 1.72 -3.17
N ILE A 104 -11.07 2.13 -2.23
CA ILE A 104 -11.37 2.06 -0.79
C ILE A 104 -12.40 3.15 -0.47
N ILE A 105 -13.47 2.76 0.21
CA ILE A 105 -14.58 3.64 0.58
C ILE A 105 -14.11 4.59 1.67
N GLY A 106 -14.37 5.89 1.49
CA GLY A 106 -14.02 6.93 2.46
C GLY A 106 -12.56 7.36 2.44
N ASN A 107 -11.73 6.75 1.59
CA ASN A 107 -10.35 7.18 1.38
C ASN A 107 -10.32 8.38 0.42
N THR A 108 -9.86 9.53 0.91
CA THR A 108 -9.79 10.79 0.15
C THR A 108 -8.37 11.36 0.24
N GLY A 109 -7.39 10.67 -0.33
CA GLY A 109 -6.02 11.17 -0.40
C GLY A 109 -4.98 10.08 -0.58
N PHE A 110 -3.74 10.41 -0.22
CA PHE A 110 -2.63 9.47 -0.18
C PHE A 110 -2.87 8.45 0.92
N SER A 111 -2.61 7.18 0.62
CA SER A 111 -2.79 6.10 1.58
C SER A 111 -1.79 5.00 1.29
N THR A 112 -1.44 4.26 2.34
CA THR A 112 -0.60 3.07 2.22
C THR A 112 -1.40 1.87 2.65
N LEU A 113 -1.42 0.84 1.81
CA LEU A 113 -2.06 -0.43 2.13
C LEU A 113 -1.00 -1.45 2.51
N PHE A 114 -1.02 -1.92 3.75
CA PHE A 114 -0.18 -3.02 4.19
C PHE A 114 -0.87 -4.34 3.92
N VAL A 115 -0.32 -5.11 2.99
CA VAL A 115 -0.92 -6.35 2.52
C VAL A 115 -0.21 -7.54 3.17
N PRO A 116 -0.80 -8.18 4.20
CA PRO A 116 -0.25 -9.41 4.78
C PRO A 116 -0.26 -10.55 3.76
N THR A 117 0.67 -11.48 3.93
CA THR A 117 0.72 -12.72 3.14
C THR A 117 -0.39 -13.69 3.53
N ASN A 118 -0.68 -14.67 2.68
CA ASN A 118 -1.65 -15.74 2.97
C ASN A 118 -1.32 -16.46 4.29
N GLU A 119 -0.03 -16.70 4.58
CA GLU A 119 0.42 -17.36 5.83
C GLU A 119 0.16 -16.50 7.07
N ALA A 120 0.34 -15.18 6.98
CA ALA A 120 0.02 -14.26 8.06
C ALA A 120 -1.51 -14.23 8.31
N ILE A 121 -2.31 -14.25 7.24
CA ILE A 121 -3.77 -14.33 7.37
C ILE A 121 -4.22 -15.66 7.97
N ARG A 122 -3.62 -16.79 7.57
CA ARG A 122 -3.90 -18.11 8.18
C ARG A 122 -3.66 -18.07 9.69
N SER A 123 -2.55 -17.47 10.10
CA SER A 123 -2.21 -17.30 11.51
C SER A 123 -3.27 -16.45 12.23
N ALA A 124 -3.67 -15.32 11.65
CA ALA A 124 -4.73 -14.48 12.21
C ALA A 124 -6.10 -15.19 12.33
N VAL A 125 -6.42 -16.13 11.43
CA VAL A 125 -7.62 -16.96 11.53
C VAL A 125 -7.50 -17.97 12.68
N MET A 126 -6.36 -18.65 12.81
CA MET A 126 -6.10 -19.60 13.90
C MET A 126 -6.16 -18.91 15.27
N ASP A 127 -5.61 -17.70 15.37
CA ASP A 127 -5.63 -16.88 16.58
C ASP A 127 -7.02 -16.26 16.85
N GLY A 128 -7.92 -16.27 15.86
CA GLY A 128 -9.31 -15.85 15.99
C GLY A 128 -9.57 -14.36 15.74
N TYR A 129 -8.61 -13.64 15.16
CA TYR A 129 -8.79 -12.25 14.74
C TYR A 129 -9.59 -12.12 13.45
N LEU A 130 -9.55 -13.17 12.62
CA LEU A 130 -10.36 -13.27 11.41
C LEU A 130 -11.32 -14.46 11.49
N PRO A 131 -12.51 -14.36 10.88
CA PRO A 131 -13.44 -15.47 10.81
C PRO A 131 -12.90 -16.56 9.88
N GLY A 132 -13.06 -17.82 10.27
CA GLY A 132 -12.59 -18.97 9.49
C GLY A 132 -12.49 -20.23 10.33
N ASP A 133 -11.85 -21.24 9.75
CA ASP A 133 -11.53 -22.48 10.46
C ASP A 133 -10.25 -22.31 11.29
N LYS A 134 -10.41 -22.31 12.62
CA LYS A 134 -9.30 -22.13 13.56
C LYS A 134 -8.30 -23.28 13.59
N LEU A 135 -8.63 -24.43 13.00
CA LEU A 135 -7.73 -25.60 12.94
C LEU A 135 -6.85 -25.58 11.69
N THR A 136 -7.41 -25.14 10.55
CA THR A 136 -6.70 -25.12 9.25
C THR A 136 -6.18 -23.74 8.86
N GLY A 137 -6.66 -22.68 9.53
CA GLY A 137 -6.37 -21.30 9.19
C GLY A 137 -7.09 -20.82 7.92
N GLU A 138 -8.01 -21.60 7.36
CA GLU A 138 -8.75 -21.20 6.16
C GLU A 138 -9.72 -20.05 6.46
N PRO A 139 -9.57 -18.87 5.83
CA PRO A 139 -10.41 -17.72 6.10
C PRO A 139 -11.80 -17.90 5.51
N LYS A 140 -12.78 -17.33 6.19
CA LYS A 140 -14.13 -17.18 5.67
C LYS A 140 -14.22 -15.88 4.86
N PHE A 141 -13.93 -15.96 3.56
CA PHE A 141 -13.87 -14.78 2.68
C PHE A 141 -15.20 -14.05 2.49
N ASN A 142 -16.32 -14.73 2.70
CA ASN A 142 -17.65 -14.13 2.63
C ASN A 142 -18.50 -14.64 3.80
N SER A 143 -19.04 -13.72 4.59
CA SER A 143 -19.94 -14.04 5.70
C SER A 143 -21.13 -13.09 5.69
N THR A 144 -22.30 -13.64 5.99
CA THR A 144 -23.53 -12.87 6.26
C THR A 144 -23.73 -12.60 7.75
N ASN A 145 -22.85 -13.12 8.62
CA ASN A 145 -22.89 -12.85 10.04
C ASN A 145 -22.28 -11.48 10.33
N VAL A 146 -23.03 -10.61 11.00
CA VAL A 146 -22.61 -9.24 11.31
C VAL A 146 -21.30 -9.20 12.10
N ASN A 147 -21.11 -10.10 13.07
CA ASN A 147 -19.87 -10.13 13.86
C ASN A 147 -18.65 -10.50 13.01
N ASP A 148 -18.79 -11.45 12.09
CA ASP A 148 -17.71 -11.83 11.16
C ASP A 148 -17.36 -10.65 10.24
N MET A 149 -18.38 -9.96 9.71
CA MET A 149 -18.20 -8.79 8.85
C MET A 149 -17.47 -7.66 9.58
N GLU A 150 -17.80 -7.44 10.86
CA GLU A 150 -17.12 -6.44 11.68
C GLU A 150 -15.66 -6.80 11.96
N LEU A 151 -15.34 -8.07 12.20
CA LEU A 151 -13.94 -8.53 12.34
C LEU A 151 -13.14 -8.27 11.07
N VAL A 152 -13.69 -8.63 9.90
CA VAL A 152 -13.04 -8.37 8.61
C VAL A 152 -12.88 -6.87 8.36
N ARG A 153 -13.90 -6.06 8.61
CA ARG A 153 -13.83 -4.60 8.46
C ARG A 153 -12.71 -4.00 9.32
N LYS A 154 -12.66 -4.37 10.61
CA LYS A 154 -11.63 -3.89 11.54
C LYS A 154 -10.24 -4.29 11.10
N PHE A 155 -10.07 -5.55 10.70
CA PHE A 155 -8.82 -6.06 10.17
C PHE A 155 -8.36 -5.26 8.95
N LEU A 156 -9.22 -5.06 7.95
CA LEU A 156 -8.87 -4.33 6.73
C LEU A 156 -8.53 -2.86 6.99
N GLN A 157 -9.33 -2.15 7.79
CA GLN A 157 -9.10 -0.72 8.08
C GLN A 157 -7.83 -0.47 8.91
N TYR A 158 -7.46 -1.42 9.76
CA TYR A 158 -6.19 -1.33 10.50
C TYR A 158 -4.97 -1.43 9.57
N HIS A 159 -5.11 -2.11 8.44
CA HIS A 159 -4.03 -2.27 7.44
C HIS A 159 -3.96 -1.12 6.43
N ILE A 160 -4.78 -0.08 6.58
CA ILE A 160 -4.76 1.10 5.72
C ILE A 160 -4.25 2.29 6.55
N LEU A 161 -3.15 2.90 6.10
CA LEU A 161 -2.72 4.21 6.60
C LEU A 161 -3.49 5.32 5.92
N ALA A 162 -4.10 6.17 6.75
CA ALA A 162 -4.83 7.33 6.30
C ALA A 162 -3.85 8.49 6.03
N SER A 163 -4.03 9.17 4.90
CA SER A 163 -3.36 10.45 4.59
C SER A 163 -1.83 10.41 4.61
N HIS A 164 -1.22 9.24 4.38
CA HIS A 164 0.24 9.10 4.35
C HIS A 164 0.72 8.02 3.38
N THR A 165 1.81 8.31 2.66
CA THR A 165 2.52 7.33 1.84
C THR A 165 3.81 6.89 2.53
N ALA A 166 3.92 5.60 2.84
CA ALA A 166 5.15 5.00 3.37
C ALA A 166 5.86 4.21 2.26
N VAL A 167 7.12 4.57 1.97
CA VAL A 167 7.94 3.95 0.90
C VAL A 167 9.35 3.72 1.42
N VAL A 168 10.01 2.61 1.08
CA VAL A 168 11.36 2.21 1.56
C VAL A 168 12.53 3.08 1.07
N ASP A 169 12.39 4.40 1.10
CA ASP A 169 13.35 5.39 0.60
C ASP A 169 14.37 5.86 1.65
N GLY A 170 14.17 5.51 2.93
CA GLY A 170 15.02 5.92 4.04
C GLY A 170 14.90 7.41 4.41
N ASN A 171 13.91 8.14 3.90
CA ASN A 171 13.70 9.57 4.18
C ASN A 171 12.61 9.84 5.21
N THR A 172 11.97 8.80 5.75
CA THR A 172 10.90 8.95 6.75
C THR A 172 11.44 8.70 8.15
N ASP A 173 11.35 9.71 9.02
CA ASP A 173 11.63 9.55 10.44
C ASP A 173 10.67 8.52 11.07
N PRO A 174 11.13 7.68 12.01
CA PRO A 174 10.27 6.71 12.68
C PRO A 174 9.16 7.44 13.46
N ALA A 175 7.95 7.42 12.93
CA ALA A 175 6.80 8.15 13.44
C ALA A 175 5.55 7.26 13.57
N LYS A 176 4.57 7.77 14.29
CA LYS A 176 3.26 7.15 14.44
C LYS A 176 2.31 7.74 13.41
N TYR A 177 1.59 6.87 12.71
CA TYR A 177 0.64 7.24 11.69
C TYR A 177 -0.72 6.63 11.99
N ASP A 178 -1.74 7.40 11.67
CA ASP A 178 -3.14 7.05 11.85
C ASP A 178 -3.57 6.02 10.80
N THR A 179 -4.24 4.96 11.24
CA THR A 179 -4.90 3.99 10.36
C THR A 179 -6.31 4.46 9.97
N ASP A 180 -7.01 3.76 9.08
CA ASP A 180 -8.43 4.04 8.83
C ASP A 180 -9.34 3.53 9.97
N LEU A 181 -8.82 2.68 10.86
CA LEU A 181 -9.59 2.11 11.97
C LEU A 181 -9.75 3.11 13.11
N LYS A 182 -10.99 3.29 13.57
CA LYS A 182 -11.35 4.09 14.75
C LYS A 182 -12.03 3.25 15.83
N ASP A 183 -11.80 3.62 17.08
CA ASP A 183 -12.51 3.07 18.24
C ASP A 183 -13.93 3.66 18.38
N ASP A 184 -14.68 3.18 19.39
CA ASP A 184 -16.05 3.64 19.67
C ASP A 184 -16.13 5.11 20.11
N LEU A 185 -14.99 5.71 20.49
CA LEU A 185 -14.85 7.12 20.87
C LEU A 185 -14.43 8.00 19.67
N GLY A 186 -14.17 7.38 18.50
CA GLY A 186 -13.71 8.06 17.29
C GLY A 186 -12.20 8.29 17.24
N THR A 187 -11.42 7.75 18.18
CA THR A 187 -9.96 7.80 18.20
C THR A 187 -9.40 6.82 17.19
N THR A 188 -8.47 7.28 16.37
CA THR A 188 -7.82 6.45 15.36
C THR A 188 -6.74 5.56 15.99
N TYR A 189 -6.68 4.30 15.55
CA TYR A 189 -5.57 3.41 15.91
C TYR A 189 -4.31 3.83 15.16
N GLN A 190 -3.17 3.76 15.84
CA GLN A 190 -1.89 4.19 15.28
C GLN A 190 -0.97 3.00 15.10
N ILE A 191 -0.17 3.05 14.03
CA ILE A 191 0.97 2.18 13.84
C ILE A 191 2.25 3.00 13.81
N LYS A 192 3.31 2.44 14.36
CA LYS A 192 4.65 3.00 14.19
C LYS A 192 5.26 2.44 12.91
N VAL A 193 5.60 3.33 11.99
CA VAL A 193 6.33 2.99 10.77
C VAL A 193 7.77 3.39 10.96
N GLN A 194 8.68 2.43 10.81
CA GLN A 194 10.11 2.69 10.71
C GLN A 194 10.57 2.30 9.30
N ASN A 195 11.16 3.27 8.63
CA ASN A 195 11.53 3.17 7.23
C ASN A 195 13.04 3.31 7.09
N ASP A 196 13.70 2.20 6.82
CA ASP A 196 15.10 2.15 6.46
C ASP A 196 15.22 2.00 4.93
N LYS A 197 16.37 2.38 4.38
CA LYS A 197 16.61 2.15 2.95
C LYS A 197 16.47 0.65 2.64
N ASP A 198 15.57 0.34 1.70
CA ASP A 198 15.26 -1.02 1.24
C ASP A 198 14.58 -1.93 2.30
N ALA A 199 14.19 -1.40 3.47
CA ALA A 199 13.52 -2.18 4.52
C ALA A 199 12.52 -1.35 5.33
N MET A 200 11.32 -1.89 5.59
CA MET A 200 10.33 -1.24 6.46
C MET A 200 9.97 -2.17 7.61
N THR A 201 9.92 -1.62 8.82
CA THR A 201 9.41 -2.29 10.01
C THR A 201 8.16 -1.58 10.50
N LEU A 202 7.10 -2.36 10.71
CA LEU A 202 5.85 -1.89 11.29
C LEU A 202 5.78 -2.40 12.73
N THR A 203 5.54 -1.51 13.68
CA THR A 203 5.28 -1.89 15.07
C THR A 203 3.94 -1.34 15.49
N ASP A 204 3.11 -2.23 15.99
CA ASP A 204 1.82 -1.90 16.58
C ASP A 204 2.01 -1.04 17.85
N ASP A 205 1.19 -0.01 18.01
CA ASP A 205 1.12 0.80 19.24
C ASP A 205 -0.02 0.32 20.18
N LEU A 206 -0.38 -0.97 20.13
CA LEU A 206 -1.28 -1.60 21.10
C LEU A 206 -0.59 -1.72 22.47
N THR A 207 -0.43 -0.59 23.16
CA THR A 207 -0.36 -0.57 24.63
C THR A 207 -1.73 -0.98 25.20
N GLY A 208 -2.09 -2.27 25.14
CA GLY A 208 -3.13 -2.82 26.02
C GLY A 208 -4.01 -3.95 25.50
N GLN A 209 -4.13 -4.20 24.20
CA GLN A 209 -4.89 -5.36 23.70
C GLN A 209 -4.17 -5.95 22.50
N ARG A 210 -3.70 -7.18 22.66
CA ARG A 210 -3.01 -7.92 21.60
C ARG A 210 -4.02 -8.25 20.50
N MET A 211 -3.71 -7.83 19.27
CA MET A 211 -3.87 -8.69 18.10
C MET A 211 -2.60 -9.55 17.98
#